data_AF-A0A920FC28-F1
#
_entry.id   AF-A0A920FC28-F1
#
_cell.length_a   1.000
_cell.length_b   1.000
_cell.length_c   1.000
_cell.angle_alpha   90.00
_cell.angle_beta   90.00
_cell.angle_gamma   90.00
#
_symmetry.space_group_name_H-M   'P 1'
#
loop_
_entity.id
_entity.type
_entity.pdbx_description
1 polymer ?
#
loop_
_entity_poly.entity_id
_entity_poly.type
_entity_poly.pdbx_seq_one_letter_code
_entity_poly.pdbx_strand_id
1 'polypeptide(L)'
;MYPLFFYFFSIFTLKNIINPNKDLIKNNYYAVVILSGNPDRASVAAKMYFSKNAEVILVSNEDSTVKNYHTGDLTPVHKIYLNSLLSNNIKRENILLFGNN
;
A
#
# COMPACT_ATOMS: atom_id res chain seq x y z
N MET A 1 -35.54 -38.02 7.71
CA MET A 1 -34.41 -37.98 8.68
C MET A 1 -33.26 -37.08 8.17
N TYR A 2 -33.56 -35.88 7.67
CA TYR A 2 -32.56 -34.90 7.20
C TYR A 2 -32.89 -33.40 7.46
N PRO A 3 -34.08 -32.98 7.97
CA PRO A 3 -34.38 -31.55 8.05
C PRO A 3 -33.52 -30.84 9.11
N LEU A 4 -33.18 -31.53 10.20
CA LEU A 4 -32.30 -30.99 11.24
C LEU A 4 -30.89 -30.74 10.71
N PHE A 5 -30.35 -31.66 9.90
CA PHE A 5 -29.03 -31.51 9.28
C PHE A 5 -29.00 -30.31 8.33
N PHE A 6 -30.03 -30.16 7.49
CA PHE A 6 -30.14 -29.03 6.58
C PHE A 6 -30.26 -27.69 7.32
N TYR A 7 -30.95 -27.69 8.47
CA TYR A 7 -31.07 -26.51 9.34
C TYR A 7 -29.74 -26.13 10.02
N PHE A 8 -28.98 -27.09 10.55
CA PHE A 8 -27.66 -26.81 11.10
C PHE A 8 -26.67 -26.35 10.02
N PHE A 9 -26.73 -26.95 8.83
CA PHE A 9 -25.91 -26.54 7.69
C PHE A 9 -26.24 -25.11 7.24
N SER A 10 -27.53 -24.76 7.13
CA SER A 10 -27.93 -23.41 6.74
C SER A 10 -27.46 -22.36 7.74
N ILE A 11 -27.63 -22.60 9.05
CA ILE A 11 -27.14 -21.70 10.11
C ILE A 11 -25.62 -21.54 10.04
N PHE A 12 -24.89 -22.63 9.85
CA PHE A 12 -23.44 -22.59 9.73
C PHE A 12 -22.98 -21.76 8.53
N THR A 13 -23.61 -21.96 7.36
CA THR A 13 -23.28 -21.18 6.15
C THR A 13 -23.63 -19.71 6.28
N LEU A 14 -24.81 -19.37 6.82
CA LEU A 14 -25.23 -17.99 7.09
C LEU A 14 -24.25 -17.27 8.03
N LYS A 15 -23.76 -17.95 9.08
CA LYS A 15 -22.78 -17.39 9.99
C LYS A 15 -21.46 -17.03 9.29
N ASN A 16 -20.97 -17.89 8.39
CA ASN A 16 -19.75 -17.64 7.62
C ASN A 16 -19.91 -16.56 6.55
N ILE A 17 -21.13 -16.33 6.05
CA ILE A 17 -21.42 -15.25 5.09
C ILE A 17 -21.56 -13.90 5.80
N ILE A 18 -22.27 -13.86 6.93
CA ILE A 18 -22.56 -12.62 7.67
C ILE A 18 -21.34 -12.15 8.46
N ASN A 19 -20.56 -13.08 9.00
CA ASN A 19 -19.33 -12.78 9.73
C ASN A 19 -18.20 -13.63 9.15
N PRO A 20 -17.73 -13.30 7.92
CA PRO A 20 -16.60 -14.01 7.32
C PRO A 20 -15.43 -13.91 8.28
N ASN A 21 -14.72 -15.02 8.45
CA ASN A 21 -13.62 -15.11 9.39
C ASN A 21 -12.57 -14.05 9.01
N LYS A 22 -12.54 -12.94 9.74
CA LYS A 22 -11.72 -11.75 9.42
C LYS A 22 -10.22 -12.06 9.50
N ASP A 23 -9.87 -13.17 10.13
CA ASP A 23 -8.51 -13.71 10.28
C ASP A 23 -7.84 -14.09 8.94
N LEU A 24 -8.57 -14.07 7.81
CA LEU A 24 -8.02 -14.33 6.48
C LEU A 24 -7.54 -13.08 5.72
N ILE A 25 -7.70 -11.87 6.27
CA ILE A 25 -6.98 -10.72 5.74
C ILE A 25 -5.58 -10.78 6.35
N LYS A 26 -4.62 -11.36 5.62
CA LYS A 26 -3.20 -11.25 5.95
C LYS A 26 -2.92 -9.79 6.33
N ASN A 27 -2.51 -9.55 7.57
CA ASN A 27 -2.11 -8.22 8.03
C ASN A 27 -0.86 -7.69 7.30
N ASN A 28 -0.25 -8.52 6.46
CA ASN A 28 0.88 -8.17 5.63
C ASN A 28 0.40 -7.73 4.24
N TYR A 29 0.92 -6.62 3.76
CA TYR A 29 0.70 -6.19 2.38
C TYR A 29 1.80 -6.77 1.51
N TYR A 30 1.48 -7.09 0.25
CA TYR A 30 2.53 -7.41 -0.70
C TYR A 30 3.27 -6.12 -1.11
N ALA A 31 2.51 -5.08 -1.45
CA ALA A 31 3.04 -3.80 -1.90
C ALA A 31 2.34 -2.61 -1.24
N VAL A 32 3.06 -1.51 -1.11
CA VAL A 32 2.51 -0.17 -0.85
C VAL A 32 2.65 0.66 -2.13
N VAL A 33 1.55 1.28 -2.59
CA VAL A 33 1.54 2.04 -3.85
C VAL A 33 1.42 3.53 -3.56
N ILE A 34 2.37 4.30 -4.08
CA ILE A 34 2.36 5.77 -4.04
C ILE A 34 1.98 6.30 -5.41
N LEU A 35 0.75 6.83 -5.50
CA LEU A 35 0.29 7.60 -6.66
C LEU A 35 0.77 9.05 -6.55
N SER A 36 0.87 9.74 -7.69
CA SER A 36 1.29 11.14 -7.74
C SER A 36 0.41 12.09 -6.95
N GLY A 37 0.98 13.24 -6.62
CA GLY A 37 0.32 14.33 -5.93
C GLY A 37 1.18 14.81 -4.77
N ASN A 38 0.63 14.78 -3.55
CA ASN A 38 1.32 15.35 -2.40
C ASN A 38 2.61 14.55 -2.05
N PRO A 39 3.79 15.19 -1.98
CA PRO A 39 5.06 14.58 -1.56
C PRO A 39 5.02 13.92 -0.17
N ASP A 40 4.17 14.38 0.75
CA ASP A 40 4.04 13.84 2.12
C ASP A 40 3.61 12.35 2.14
N ARG A 41 3.03 11.87 1.03
CA ARG A 41 2.63 10.46 0.88
C ARG A 41 3.79 9.49 1.08
N ALA A 42 5.04 9.88 0.79
CA ALA A 42 6.20 9.02 1.03
C ALA A 42 6.41 8.71 2.52
N SER A 43 6.16 9.66 3.42
CA SER A 43 6.28 9.43 4.87
C SER A 43 5.22 8.44 5.36
N VAL A 44 3.98 8.58 4.86
CA VAL A 44 2.89 7.65 5.17
C VAL A 44 3.19 6.25 4.61
N ALA A 45 3.65 6.17 3.36
CA ALA A 45 4.00 4.91 2.72
C ALA A 45 5.14 4.18 3.43
N ALA A 46 6.16 4.91 3.92
CA ALA A 46 7.23 4.32 4.71
C ALA A 46 6.71 3.68 6.01
N LYS A 47 5.81 4.36 6.73
CA LYS A 47 5.16 3.80 7.92
C LYS A 47 4.33 2.55 7.59
N MET A 48 3.60 2.56 6.47
CA MET A 48 2.83 1.40 6.01
C MET A 48 3.73 0.22 5.64
N TYR A 49 4.84 0.48 4.95
CA TYR A 49 5.80 -0.55 4.53
C TYR A 49 6.31 -1.35 5.74
N PHE A 50 6.72 -0.67 6.81
CA PHE A 50 7.18 -1.36 8.03
C PHE A 50 6.02 -1.96 8.84
N SER A 51 4.93 -1.22 9.07
CA SER A 51 3.81 -1.69 9.92
C SER A 51 3.01 -2.84 9.31
N LYS A 52 3.02 -2.97 7.99
CA LYS A 52 2.35 -4.04 7.23
C LYS A 52 3.34 -5.04 6.63
N ASN A 53 4.59 -5.02 7.07
CA ASN A 53 5.65 -5.91 6.62
C ASN A 53 5.63 -6.13 5.10
N ALA A 54 5.54 -5.03 4.36
CA ALA A 54 5.39 -5.06 2.91
C ALA A 54 6.71 -5.46 2.25
N GLU A 55 6.61 -6.14 1.10
CA GLU A 55 7.79 -6.60 0.36
C GLU A 55 8.36 -5.50 -0.53
N VAL A 56 7.49 -4.65 -1.10
CA VAL A 56 7.89 -3.63 -2.09
C VAL A 56 7.09 -2.35 -1.95
N ILE A 57 7.69 -1.23 -2.35
CA ILE A 57 7.00 0.04 -2.57
C ILE A 57 7.00 0.35 -4.06
N LEU A 58 5.81 0.58 -4.61
CA LEU A 58 5.64 1.03 -5.98
C LEU A 58 5.45 2.55 -5.97
N VAL A 59 6.26 3.28 -6.71
CA VAL A 59 6.20 4.75 -6.81
C VAL A 59 5.85 5.13 -8.24
N SER A 60 4.78 5.90 -8.40
CA SER A 60 4.39 6.45 -9.70
C SER A 60 5.50 7.36 -10.24
N ASN A 61 5.94 7.10 -11.47
CA ASN A 61 6.97 7.83 -12.20
C ASN A 61 6.35 8.90 -13.11
N GLU A 62 5.42 9.68 -12.56
CA GLU A 62 4.77 10.74 -13.32
C GLU A 62 5.70 11.95 -13.51
N ASP A 63 5.54 12.61 -14.66
CA ASP A 63 6.28 13.82 -15.08
C ASP A 63 5.83 15.10 -14.35
N SER A 64 5.08 14.95 -13.26
CA SER A 64 4.69 16.09 -12.44
C SER A 64 5.89 16.65 -11.67
N THR A 65 6.02 17.98 -11.66
CA THR A 65 7.04 18.69 -10.90
C THR A 65 6.41 19.55 -9.82
N VAL A 66 7.08 19.67 -8.67
CA VAL A 66 6.72 20.62 -7.62
C VAL A 66 7.89 21.55 -7.35
N LYS A 67 7.57 22.76 -6.88
CA LYS A 67 8.59 23.73 -6.49
C LYS A 67 9.31 23.26 -5.23
N ASN A 68 10.62 23.08 -5.33
CA ASN A 68 11.48 22.87 -4.18
C ASN A 68 11.76 24.23 -3.54
N TYR A 69 11.15 24.50 -2.39
CA TYR A 69 11.34 25.78 -1.70
C TYR A 69 12.74 25.94 -1.08
N HIS A 70 13.54 24.88 -1.00
CA HIS A 70 14.90 24.93 -0.51
C HIS A 70 15.91 25.30 -1.60
N THR A 71 15.78 24.73 -2.81
CA THR A 71 16.70 25.04 -3.93
C THR A 71 16.15 26.11 -4.88
N GLY A 72 14.83 26.33 -4.87
CA GLY A 72 14.12 27.21 -5.81
C GLY A 72 13.68 26.52 -7.10
N ASP A 73 14.19 25.33 -7.39
CA ASP A 73 13.97 24.62 -8.66
C ASP A 73 12.67 23.81 -8.70
N LEU A 74 12.20 23.55 -9.91
CA LEU A 74 11.19 22.51 -10.13
C LEU A 74 11.83 21.13 -10.02
N THR A 75 11.29 20.30 -9.14
CA THR A 75 11.78 18.94 -8.90
C THR A 75 10.68 17.93 -9.26
N PRO A 76 10.98 16.87 -10.03
CA PRO A 76 10.04 15.79 -10.28
C PRO A 76 9.56 15.15 -8.98
N VAL A 77 8.25 14.98 -8.84
CA VAL A 77 7.62 14.50 -7.60
C VAL A 77 8.13 13.10 -7.22
N HIS A 78 8.33 12.21 -8.20
CA HIS A 78 8.86 10.87 -7.96
C HIS A 78 10.26 10.87 -7.34
N LYS A 79 11.10 11.88 -7.63
CA LYS A 79 12.43 12.03 -7.00
C LYS A 79 12.31 12.41 -5.53
N ILE A 80 11.33 13.25 -5.19
CA ILE A 80 11.06 13.62 -3.80
C ILE A 80 10.60 12.41 -3.01
N TYR A 81 9.69 11.61 -3.58
CA TYR A 81 9.28 10.34 -2.99
C TYR A 81 10.47 9.42 -2.76
N LEU A 82 11.29 9.20 -3.78
CA LEU A 82 12.47 8.33 -3.69
C LEU A 82 13.41 8.77 -2.58
N ASN A 83 13.77 10.06 -2.54
CA ASN A 83 14.66 10.60 -1.51
C ASN A 83 14.08 10.45 -0.10
N SER A 84 12.78 10.69 0.06
CA SER A 84 12.10 10.52 1.34
C SER A 84 12.10 9.07 1.80
N LEU A 85 11.81 8.11 0.90
CA LEU A 85 11.82 6.68 1.22
C LEU A 85 13.23 6.18 1.60
N LEU A 86 14.25 6.58 0.85
CA LEU A 86 15.65 6.25 1.15
C LEU A 86 16.07 6.82 2.52
N SER A 87 15.67 8.05 2.83
CA SER A 87 15.93 8.69 4.14
C SER A 87 15.21 7.98 5.30
N ASN A 88 14.15 7.22 5.02
CA ASN A 88 13.44 6.37 5.98
C ASN A 88 14.00 4.94 6.06
N ASN A 89 15.24 4.72 5.60
CA ASN A 89 15.94 3.42 5.62
C ASN A 89 15.25 2.31 4.78
N ILE A 90 14.50 2.69 3.75
CA ILE A 90 13.95 1.73 2.79
C ILE A 90 15.01 1.49 1.72
N LYS A 91 15.35 0.23 1.50
CA LYS A 91 16.39 -0.14 0.53
C LYS A 91 15.94 0.18 -0.89
N ARG A 92 16.86 0.69 -1.72
CA ARG A 92 16.58 1.04 -3.12
C ARG A 92 16.03 -0.13 -3.93
N GLU A 93 16.50 -1.35 -3.67
CA GLU A 93 16.04 -2.59 -4.32
C GLU A 93 14.55 -2.90 -4.06
N ASN A 94 13.99 -2.39 -2.97
CA ASN A 94 12.59 -2.59 -2.59
C ASN A 94 11.67 -1.47 -3.10
N ILE A 95 12.18 -0.55 -3.92
CA ILE A 95 11.42 0.56 -4.50
C ILE A 95 11.38 0.38 -6.02
N LEU A 96 10.18 0.18 -6.58
CA LEU A 96 9.99 0.09 -8.02
C LEU A 96 9.29 1.34 -8.53
N LEU A 97 9.87 1.97 -9.54
CA LEU A 97 9.21 3.05 -10.27
C LEU A 97 8.29 2.43 -11.31
N PHE A 98 7.04 2.91 -11.40
CA PHE A 98 6.07 2.41 -12.37
C PHE A 98 5.28 3.54 -13.03
N GLY A 99 4.69 3.24 -14.18
CA GLY A 99 4.13 4.26 -15.06
C GLY A 99 5.22 4.82 -15.98
N ASN A 100 4.87 4.97 -17.25
CA ASN A 100 5.65 5.73 -18.21
C ASN A 100 4.86 6.99 -18.56
N ASN A 101 5.60 8.05 -18.88
CA ASN A 101 5.06 9.21 -19.58
C ASN A 101 4.30 8.80 -20.85
#